data_AF-A0A2T2WD93-F1
#
_entry.id   AF-A0A2T2WD93-F1
#
_cell.length_a   1.000
_cell.length_b   1.000
_cell.length_c   1.000
_cell.angle_alpha   90.00
_cell.angle_beta   90.00
_cell.angle_gamma   90.00
#
_symmetry.space_group_name_H-M   'P 1'
#
loop_
_entity.id
_entity.type
_entity.pdbx_description
1 polymer ?
#
loop_
_entity_poly.entity_id
_entity_poly.type
_entity_poly.pdbx_seq_one_letter_code
_entity_poly.pdbx_strand_id
1 'polypeptide(L)'
;MDREARKYWEAQRRQMLRRDRQQRGGYFADNLLVTKILIALMLLSFLVERFAPGVLDVIFRGYLGFAASLILSALMPGSFLGLIFAGVFLWIIGSQLEGLTTWWQYLVIFFASGVIGSLAASALGSGYIGGTFASFGLAGAYVMAMATRRVSGAAQWAILLLAINVILSGFQPGLLAGMLAAFFAGLVMARIAQI
;
A
#
# COMPACT_ATOMS: atom_id res chain seq x y z
N MET A 1 -48.67 1.00 -19.26
CA MET A 1 -47.74 1.15 -18.11
C MET A 1 -48.37 2.11 -17.12
N ASP A 2 -48.85 1.59 -15.99
CA ASP A 2 -49.58 2.37 -14.99
C ASP A 2 -48.71 3.43 -14.31
N ARG A 3 -49.33 4.58 -14.00
CA ARG A 3 -48.70 5.69 -13.27
C ARG A 3 -48.14 5.24 -11.92
N GLU A 4 -48.73 4.22 -11.31
CA GLU A 4 -48.29 3.66 -10.03
C GLU A 4 -46.96 2.90 -10.14
N ALA A 5 -46.78 2.13 -11.22
CA ALA A 5 -45.53 1.41 -11.47
C ALA A 5 -44.34 2.38 -11.61
N ARG A 6 -44.53 3.52 -12.29
CA ARG A 6 -43.48 4.55 -12.40
C ARG A 6 -43.08 5.14 -11.05
N LYS A 7 -44.06 5.44 -10.18
CA LYS A 7 -43.79 5.96 -8.83
C LYS A 7 -43.04 4.96 -7.96
N TYR A 8 -43.39 3.66 -8.04
CA TYR A 8 -42.70 2.60 -7.32
C TYR A 8 -41.22 2.50 -7.73
N TRP A 9 -40.94 2.46 -9.03
CA TRP A 9 -39.57 2.38 -9.55
C TRP A 9 -38.72 3.62 -9.20
N GLU A 10 -39.30 4.81 -9.22
CA GLU A 10 -38.59 6.02 -8.78
C GLU A 10 -38.24 5.99 -7.29
N ALA A 11 -39.17 5.52 -6.45
CA ALA A 11 -38.93 5.39 -5.01
C ALA A 11 -37.82 4.36 -4.72
N GLN A 12 -37.86 3.20 -5.36
CA GLN A 12 -36.80 2.19 -5.25
C GLN A 12 -35.45 2.72 -5.73
N ARG A 13 -35.41 3.40 -6.87
CA ARG A 13 -34.17 3.98 -7.41
C ARG A 13 -33.57 5.01 -6.46
N ARG A 14 -34.39 5.87 -5.84
CA ARG A 14 -33.91 6.82 -4.81
C ARG A 14 -33.37 6.12 -3.58
N GLN A 15 -34.00 5.04 -3.13
CA GLN A 15 -33.51 4.25 -2.00
C GLN A 15 -32.19 3.55 -2.32
N MET A 16 -32.06 2.96 -3.52
CA MET A 16 -30.81 2.37 -3.99
C MET A 16 -29.70 3.41 -4.02
N LEU A 17 -29.94 4.58 -4.62
CA LEU A 17 -28.94 5.66 -4.67
C LEU A 17 -28.55 6.20 -3.28
N ARG A 18 -29.48 6.23 -2.32
CA ARG A 18 -29.17 6.63 -0.93
C ARG A 18 -28.31 5.60 -0.23
N ARG A 19 -28.61 4.29 -0.38
CA ARG A 19 -27.77 3.22 0.14
C ARG A 19 -26.38 3.25 -0.49
N ASP A 20 -26.30 3.46 -1.80
CA ASP A 20 -25.04 3.52 -2.54
C ASP A 20 -24.21 4.75 -2.12
N ARG A 21 -24.85 5.90 -1.91
CA ARG A 21 -24.18 7.10 -1.34
C ARG A 21 -23.79 6.94 0.11
N GLN A 22 -24.55 6.24 0.95
CA GLN A 22 -24.18 5.96 2.33
C GLN A 22 -23.02 4.96 2.41
N GLN A 23 -23.05 3.91 1.59
CA GLN A 23 -21.96 2.93 1.50
C GLN A 23 -20.69 3.53 0.90
N ARG A 24 -20.79 4.37 -0.13
CA ARG A 24 -19.63 5.06 -0.73
C ARG A 24 -19.15 6.26 0.08
N GLY A 25 -20.04 6.98 0.73
CA GLY A 25 -19.74 8.21 1.48
C GLY A 25 -19.11 7.96 2.85
N GLY A 26 -19.48 6.87 3.54
CA GLY A 26 -18.94 6.55 4.86
C GLY A 26 -17.56 5.88 4.85
N TYR A 27 -17.21 5.15 3.78
CA TYR A 27 -15.95 4.39 3.70
C TYR A 27 -14.74 5.22 3.22
N PHE A 28 -14.97 6.32 2.49
CA PHE A 28 -13.90 7.11 1.87
C PHE A 28 -13.58 8.44 2.57
N ALA A 29 -14.50 8.97 3.40
CA ALA A 29 -14.42 10.37 3.81
C ALA A 29 -13.60 10.63 5.10
N ASP A 30 -13.73 9.81 6.15
CA ASP A 30 -13.45 10.38 7.49
C ASP A 30 -12.24 9.86 8.27
N ASN A 31 -11.49 8.84 7.83
CA ASN A 31 -10.31 8.42 8.62
C ASN A 31 -9.20 7.68 7.86
N LEU A 32 -8.85 8.14 6.65
CA LEU A 32 -7.64 7.69 5.95
C LEU A 32 -6.37 8.38 6.49
N LEU A 33 -6.27 8.48 7.83
CA LEU A 33 -5.21 9.24 8.49
C LEU A 33 -3.87 8.56 8.31
N VAL A 34 -3.82 7.22 8.43
CA VAL A 34 -2.56 6.48 8.38
C VAL A 34 -1.98 6.53 6.97
N THR A 35 -2.79 6.30 5.95
CA THR A 35 -2.33 6.39 4.55
C THR A 35 -1.77 7.78 4.23
N LYS A 36 -2.47 8.84 4.65
CA LYS A 36 -1.99 10.22 4.45
C LYS A 36 -0.69 10.49 5.19
N ILE A 37 -0.58 10.05 6.44
CA ILE A 37 0.63 10.19 7.26
C ILE A 37 1.80 9.44 6.61
N LEU A 38 1.61 8.20 6.15
CA LEU A 38 2.66 7.45 5.49
C LEU A 38 3.13 8.13 4.19
N ILE A 39 2.21 8.59 3.34
CA ILE A 39 2.57 9.32 2.12
C ILE A 39 3.36 10.59 2.48
N ALA A 40 2.92 11.35 3.48
CA ALA A 40 3.61 12.54 3.95
C ALA A 40 5.02 12.22 4.48
N LEU A 41 5.18 11.14 5.26
CA LEU A 41 6.47 10.68 5.76
C LEU A 41 7.39 10.22 4.63
N MET A 42 6.87 9.52 3.63
CA MET A 42 7.66 9.14 2.45
C MET A 42 8.13 10.36 1.67
N LEU A 43 7.25 11.35 1.48
CA LEU A 43 7.59 12.60 0.82
C LEU A 43 8.64 13.40 1.62
N LEU A 44 8.50 13.48 2.94
CA LEU A 44 9.44 14.16 3.83
C LEU A 44 10.81 13.47 3.79
N SER A 45 10.86 12.14 3.92
CA SER A 45 12.12 11.39 3.85
C SER A 45 12.82 11.58 2.51
N PHE A 46 12.05 11.59 1.40
CA PHE A 46 12.58 11.87 0.07
C PHE A 46 13.15 13.29 -0.04
N LEU A 47 12.47 14.30 0.52
CA LEU A 47 12.96 15.67 0.53
C LEU A 47 14.26 15.80 1.35
N VAL A 48 14.31 15.19 2.53
CA VAL A 48 15.53 15.21 3.36
C VAL A 48 16.70 14.58 2.61
N GLU A 49 16.50 13.41 1.98
CA GLU A 49 17.55 12.76 1.20
C GLU A 49 17.97 13.58 -0.03
N ARG A 50 17.04 14.33 -0.63
CA ARG A 50 17.32 15.17 -1.80
C ARG A 50 18.15 16.40 -1.45
N PHE A 51 17.89 17.03 -0.31
CA PHE A 51 18.59 18.26 0.12
C PHE A 51 19.82 17.98 0.97
N ALA A 52 19.87 16.83 1.65
CA ALA A 52 20.94 16.44 2.55
C ALA A 52 21.26 14.94 2.38
N PRO A 53 21.89 14.56 1.25
CA PRO A 53 22.14 13.16 0.91
C PRO A 53 23.00 12.48 1.98
N GLY A 54 22.60 11.27 2.38
CA GLY A 54 23.31 10.47 3.39
C GLY A 54 23.06 10.87 4.85
N VAL A 55 22.37 12.00 5.13
CA VAL A 55 22.02 12.38 6.51
C VAL A 55 21.11 11.33 7.15
N LEU A 56 20.13 10.81 6.40
CA LEU A 56 19.24 9.77 6.91
C LEU A 56 20.00 8.49 7.22
N ASP A 57 20.94 8.08 6.36
CA ASP A 57 21.77 6.90 6.61
C ASP A 57 22.65 7.06 7.86
N VAL A 58 23.26 8.23 8.04
CA VAL A 58 24.08 8.54 9.23
C VAL A 58 23.22 8.53 10.49
N ILE A 59 22.05 9.17 10.47
CA ILE A 59 21.14 9.21 11.62
C ILE A 59 20.64 7.80 11.96
N PHE A 60 20.14 7.08 10.95
CA PHE A 60 19.46 5.80 11.17
C PHE A 60 20.43 4.66 11.48
N ARG A 61 21.53 4.53 10.75
CA ARG A 61 22.52 3.47 11.03
C ARG A 61 23.44 3.84 12.19
N GLY A 62 23.86 5.11 12.27
CA GLY A 62 24.84 5.56 13.25
C GLY A 62 24.28 5.65 14.67
N TYR A 63 23.09 6.24 14.84
CA TYR A 63 22.53 6.50 16.16
C TYR A 63 21.43 5.51 16.58
N LEU A 64 20.58 5.07 15.65
CA LEU A 64 19.45 4.18 15.96
C LEU A 64 19.76 2.69 15.75
N GLY A 65 20.87 2.39 15.07
CA GLY A 65 21.32 1.03 14.79
C GLY A 65 20.60 0.35 13.61
N PHE A 66 21.09 -0.83 13.26
CA PHE A 66 20.69 -1.55 12.05
C PHE A 66 19.18 -1.86 11.99
N ALA A 67 18.58 -2.32 13.08
CA ALA A 67 17.17 -2.68 13.12
C ALA A 67 16.24 -1.49 12.84
N ALA A 68 16.53 -0.33 13.43
CA ALA A 68 15.77 0.90 13.18
C ALA A 68 15.94 1.37 11.73
N SER A 69 17.15 1.27 11.18
CA SER A 69 17.40 1.61 9.78
C SER A 69 16.61 0.73 8.80
N LEU A 70 16.41 -0.55 9.11
CA LEU A 70 15.57 -1.44 8.29
C LEU A 70 14.10 -1.02 8.30
N ILE A 71 13.55 -0.71 9.46
CA ILE A 71 12.16 -0.26 9.58
C ILE A 71 11.96 1.07 8.86
N LEU A 72 12.89 2.02 9.06
CA LEU A 72 12.84 3.34 8.45
C LEU A 72 13.09 3.31 6.94
N SER A 73 13.80 2.29 6.44
CA SER A 73 13.96 2.08 5.00
C SER A 73 12.60 1.90 4.29
N ALA A 74 11.58 1.40 4.99
CA ALA A 74 10.21 1.28 4.46
C ALA A 74 9.55 2.64 4.15
N LEU A 75 10.10 3.74 4.67
CA LEU A 75 9.65 5.09 4.34
C LEU A 75 10.44 5.70 3.18
N MET A 76 11.57 5.10 2.78
CA MET A 76 12.48 5.67 1.78
C MET A 76 12.18 5.12 0.38
N PRO A 77 11.62 5.92 -0.54
CA PRO A 77 11.23 5.46 -1.88
C PRO A 77 12.41 5.29 -2.86
N GLY A 78 13.62 5.72 -2.50
CA GLY A 78 14.86 5.55 -3.29
C GLY A 78 14.96 6.39 -4.58
N SER A 79 13.85 6.75 -5.20
CA SER A 79 13.81 7.61 -6.40
C SER A 79 12.52 8.43 -6.48
N PHE A 80 12.53 9.50 -7.28
CA PHE A 80 11.33 10.32 -7.51
C PHE A 80 10.18 9.51 -8.13
N LEU A 81 10.52 8.67 -9.11
CA LEU A 81 9.55 7.79 -9.76
C LEU A 81 8.99 6.76 -8.76
N GLY A 82 9.86 6.18 -7.93
CA GLY A 82 9.47 5.29 -6.84
C GLY A 82 8.52 5.96 -5.84
N LEU A 83 8.76 7.23 -5.50
CA LEU A 83 7.88 8.01 -4.62
C LEU A 83 6.48 8.19 -5.24
N ILE A 84 6.41 8.58 -6.52
CA ILE A 84 5.13 8.76 -7.21
C ILE A 84 4.36 7.43 -7.22
N PHE A 85 5.01 6.34 -7.64
CA PHE A 85 4.33 5.05 -7.70
C PHE A 85 3.92 4.55 -6.33
N ALA A 86 4.82 4.57 -5.33
CA ALA A 86 4.49 4.14 -3.98
C ALA A 86 3.38 5.00 -3.36
N GLY A 87 3.41 6.33 -3.59
CA GLY A 87 2.39 7.26 -3.13
C GLY A 87 1.03 7.05 -3.77
N VAL A 88 0.97 6.91 -5.10
CA VAL A 88 -0.27 6.58 -5.83
C VAL A 88 -0.80 5.22 -5.39
N PHE A 89 0.08 4.25 -5.16
CA PHE A 89 -0.29 2.92 -4.72
C PHE A 89 -0.88 2.93 -3.31
N LEU A 90 -0.22 3.61 -2.36
CA LEU A 90 -0.75 3.87 -1.03
C LEU A 90 -2.09 4.59 -1.09
N TRP A 91 -2.22 5.59 -1.96
CA TRP A 91 -3.45 6.34 -2.09
C TRP A 91 -4.61 5.49 -2.60
N ILE A 92 -4.40 4.63 -3.60
CA ILE A 92 -5.47 3.82 -4.21
C ILE A 92 -5.76 2.55 -3.41
N ILE A 93 -4.73 1.79 -3.08
CA ILE A 93 -4.82 0.47 -2.45
C ILE A 93 -4.75 0.60 -0.94
N GLY A 94 -3.82 1.42 -0.44
CA GLY A 94 -3.66 1.65 0.99
C GLY A 94 -4.92 2.25 1.62
N SER A 95 -5.56 3.22 0.97
CA SER A 95 -6.82 3.80 1.48
C SER A 95 -7.95 2.77 1.59
N GLN A 96 -8.09 1.90 0.59
CA GLN A 96 -9.09 0.84 0.63
C GLN A 96 -8.76 -0.17 1.72
N LEU A 97 -7.49 -0.59 1.82
CA LEU A 97 -7.06 -1.53 2.85
C LEU A 97 -7.20 -0.95 4.26
N GLU A 98 -6.91 0.32 4.48
CA GLU A 98 -7.11 1.01 5.76
C GLU A 98 -8.59 0.99 6.17
N GLY A 99 -9.52 1.13 5.23
CA GLY A 99 -10.96 0.96 5.51
C GLY A 99 -11.37 -0.48 5.88
N LEU A 100 -10.58 -1.48 5.48
CA LEU A 100 -10.84 -2.90 5.77
C LEU A 100 -10.12 -3.40 7.02
N THR A 101 -9.20 -2.61 7.58
CA THR A 101 -8.26 -3.02 8.63
C THR A 101 -8.27 -2.03 9.79
N THR A 102 -7.73 -2.45 10.92
CA THR A 102 -7.41 -1.49 11.99
C THR A 102 -6.09 -0.76 11.67
N TRP A 103 -5.94 0.47 12.17
CA TRP A 103 -4.75 1.29 11.94
C TRP A 103 -3.44 0.56 12.29
N TRP A 104 -3.42 -0.25 13.35
CA TRP A 104 -2.23 -1.00 13.76
C TRP A 104 -1.93 -2.17 12.83
N GLN A 105 -2.95 -2.91 12.36
CA GLN A 105 -2.76 -3.99 11.39
C GLN A 105 -2.18 -3.45 10.09
N TYR A 106 -2.70 -2.32 9.62
CA TYR A 106 -2.20 -1.65 8.43
C TYR A 106 -0.72 -1.27 8.56
N LEU A 107 -0.32 -0.66 9.69
CA LEU A 107 1.08 -0.32 9.95
C LEU A 107 1.98 -1.56 10.04
N VAL A 108 1.52 -2.63 10.71
CA VAL A 108 2.28 -3.87 10.82
C VAL A 108 2.51 -4.49 9.44
N ILE A 109 1.46 -4.56 8.60
CA ILE A 109 1.59 -5.05 7.23
C ILE A 109 2.59 -4.20 6.44
N PHE A 110 2.45 -2.87 6.51
CA PHE A 110 3.32 -1.94 5.79
C PHE A 110 4.79 -2.13 6.16
N PHE A 111 5.11 -2.05 7.45
CA PHE A 111 6.49 -2.13 7.92
C PHE A 111 7.07 -3.53 7.82
N ALA A 112 6.31 -4.58 8.19
CA ALA A 112 6.81 -5.95 8.13
C ALA A 112 7.11 -6.37 6.68
N SER A 113 6.22 -6.06 5.73
CA SER A 113 6.48 -6.32 4.32
C SER A 113 7.64 -5.50 3.77
N GLY A 114 7.77 -4.23 4.17
CA GLY A 114 8.91 -3.39 3.80
C GLY A 114 10.25 -3.98 4.27
N VAL A 115 10.31 -4.43 5.53
CA VAL A 115 11.50 -5.07 6.10
C VAL A 115 11.82 -6.39 5.40
N ILE A 116 10.83 -7.29 5.23
CA ILE A 116 11.03 -8.59 4.57
C ILE A 116 11.48 -8.40 3.13
N GLY A 117 10.87 -7.48 2.40
CA GLY A 117 11.27 -7.14 1.04
C GLY A 117 12.69 -6.58 0.96
N SER A 118 13.05 -5.63 1.84
CA SER A 118 14.40 -5.09 1.91
C SER A 118 15.44 -6.18 2.20
N LEU A 119 15.16 -7.10 3.13
CA LEU A 119 16.06 -8.20 3.46
C LEU A 119 16.25 -9.16 2.28
N ALA A 120 15.16 -9.54 1.61
CA ALA A 120 15.22 -10.41 0.43
C ALA A 120 15.97 -9.75 -0.73
N ALA A 121 15.75 -8.45 -0.95
CA ALA A 121 16.46 -7.67 -1.95
C ALA A 121 17.96 -7.56 -1.65
N SER A 122 18.33 -7.31 -0.40
CA SER A 122 19.73 -7.24 0.04
C SER A 122 20.46 -8.57 -0.02
N ALA A 123 19.76 -9.69 0.22
CA ALA A 123 20.34 -11.03 0.05
C ALA A 123 20.79 -11.32 -1.39
N LEU A 124 20.20 -10.64 -2.38
CA LEU A 124 20.57 -10.75 -3.80
C LEU A 124 21.42 -9.58 -4.31
N GLY A 125 22.02 -8.81 -3.39
CA GLY A 125 22.99 -7.76 -3.74
C GLY A 125 22.39 -6.43 -4.19
N SER A 126 21.07 -6.25 -4.06
CA SER A 126 20.47 -4.92 -4.25
C SER A 126 20.49 -4.10 -2.95
N GLY A 127 20.65 -2.77 -3.07
CA GLY A 127 20.65 -1.87 -1.92
C GLY A 127 19.32 -1.87 -1.15
N TYR A 128 19.33 -1.30 0.05
CA TYR A 128 18.15 -1.23 0.92
C TYR A 128 17.17 -0.17 0.42
N ILE A 129 16.15 -0.56 -0.35
CA ILE A 129 15.10 0.34 -0.85
C ILE A 129 13.73 -0.12 -0.34
N GLY A 130 13.37 0.23 0.90
CA GLY A 130 12.20 -0.35 1.55
C GLY A 130 10.85 0.23 1.13
N GLY A 131 10.79 1.49 0.69
CA GLY A 131 9.52 2.18 0.40
C GLY A 131 8.70 1.54 -0.71
N THR A 132 9.37 1.06 -1.76
CA THR A 132 8.72 0.33 -2.84
C THR A 132 8.27 -1.05 -2.39
N PHE A 133 9.01 -1.73 -1.50
CA PHE A 133 8.62 -3.05 -1.03
C PHE A 133 7.39 -3.00 -0.10
N ALA A 134 7.29 -1.98 0.75
CA ALA A 134 6.15 -1.81 1.64
C ALA A 134 4.82 -1.67 0.87
N SER A 135 4.81 -0.96 -0.26
CA SER A 135 3.61 -0.84 -1.11
C SER A 135 3.24 -2.18 -1.77
N PHE A 136 4.22 -2.96 -2.23
CA PHE A 136 3.99 -4.33 -2.74
C PHE A 136 3.37 -5.23 -1.66
N GLY A 137 3.81 -5.09 -0.40
CA GLY A 137 3.20 -5.75 0.74
C GLY A 137 1.73 -5.41 0.95
N LEU A 138 1.39 -4.13 0.93
CA LEU A 138 -0.01 -3.70 1.04
C LEU A 138 -0.87 -4.25 -0.09
N ALA A 139 -0.34 -4.38 -1.31
CA ALA A 139 -1.10 -5.05 -2.37
C ALA A 139 -1.27 -6.54 -2.14
N GLY A 140 -0.26 -7.23 -1.63
CA GLY A 140 -0.42 -8.62 -1.20
C GLY A 140 -1.56 -8.75 -0.21
N ALA A 141 -1.56 -7.92 0.82
CA ALA A 141 -2.64 -7.89 1.82
C ALA A 141 -4.01 -7.56 1.21
N TYR A 142 -4.07 -6.59 0.30
CA TYR A 142 -5.30 -6.21 -0.39
C TYR A 142 -5.84 -7.30 -1.31
N VAL A 143 -4.97 -8.01 -2.04
CA VAL A 143 -5.36 -9.15 -2.86
C VAL A 143 -5.95 -10.26 -1.99
N MET A 144 -5.34 -10.54 -0.83
CA MET A 144 -5.91 -11.51 0.14
C MET A 144 -7.31 -11.06 0.60
N ALA A 145 -7.44 -9.81 1.05
CA ALA A 145 -8.69 -9.26 1.56
C ALA A 145 -9.82 -9.23 0.52
N MET A 146 -9.48 -9.02 -0.76
CA MET A 146 -10.45 -9.05 -1.84
C MET A 146 -10.80 -10.48 -2.26
N ALA A 147 -9.85 -11.41 -2.19
CA ALA A 147 -10.08 -12.82 -2.44
C ALA A 147 -11.02 -13.43 -1.38
N THR A 148 -10.86 -13.10 -0.10
CA THR A 148 -11.77 -13.54 0.98
C THR A 148 -13.19 -13.01 0.78
N ARG A 149 -13.34 -11.79 0.25
CA ARG A 149 -14.63 -11.12 0.00
C ARG A 149 -15.23 -11.37 -1.40
N ARG A 150 -14.57 -12.17 -2.24
CA ARG A 150 -15.00 -12.50 -3.63
C ARG A 150 -15.20 -11.28 -4.54
N VAL A 151 -14.41 -10.22 -4.37
CA VAL A 151 -14.46 -9.02 -5.21
C VAL A 151 -13.35 -9.11 -6.27
N SER A 152 -13.70 -9.55 -7.49
CA SER A 152 -12.70 -9.89 -8.53
C SER A 152 -12.05 -8.69 -9.22
N GLY A 153 -12.76 -7.58 -9.43
CA GLY A 153 -12.26 -6.44 -10.20
C GLY A 153 -11.17 -5.63 -9.51
N ALA A 154 -11.22 -5.57 -8.17
CA ALA A 154 -10.26 -4.85 -7.34
C ALA A 154 -8.84 -5.46 -7.40
N ALA A 155 -8.75 -6.80 -7.34
CA ALA A 155 -7.48 -7.51 -7.37
C ALA A 155 -6.76 -7.35 -8.73
N GLN A 156 -7.51 -7.31 -9.83
CA GLN A 156 -6.94 -7.10 -11.17
C GLN A 156 -6.19 -5.78 -11.29
N TRP A 157 -6.74 -4.69 -10.73
CA TRP A 157 -6.09 -3.38 -10.73
C TRP A 157 -4.80 -3.38 -9.91
N ALA A 158 -4.80 -4.01 -8.74
CA ALA A 158 -3.59 -4.15 -7.92
C ALA A 158 -2.49 -4.92 -8.67
N ILE A 159 -2.85 -6.06 -9.28
CA ILE A 159 -1.92 -6.88 -10.07
C ILE A 159 -1.36 -6.09 -11.27
N LEU A 160 -2.20 -5.29 -11.94
CA LEU A 160 -1.76 -4.47 -13.08
C LEU A 160 -0.77 -3.38 -12.65
N LEU A 161 -1.04 -2.69 -11.55
CA LEU A 161 -0.12 -1.68 -11.01
C LEU A 161 1.20 -2.31 -10.51
N LEU A 162 1.15 -3.51 -9.96
CA LEU A 162 2.33 -4.28 -9.60
C LEU A 162 3.16 -4.66 -10.83
N ALA A 163 2.51 -5.16 -11.89
CA ALA A 163 3.16 -5.53 -13.13
C ALA A 163 3.88 -4.32 -13.78
N ILE A 164 3.24 -3.15 -13.78
CA ILE A 164 3.86 -1.91 -14.27
C ILE A 164 5.11 -1.57 -13.44
N ASN A 165 5.03 -1.61 -12.10
CA ASN A 165 6.19 -1.34 -11.24
C ASN A 165 7.34 -2.33 -11.48
N VAL A 166 7.03 -3.61 -11.69
CA VAL A 166 8.00 -4.65 -12.03
C VAL A 166 8.71 -4.35 -13.35
N ILE A 167 7.96 -3.98 -14.40
CA ILE A 167 8.53 -3.62 -15.70
C ILE A 167 9.45 -2.39 -15.58
N LEU A 168 9.01 -1.38 -14.84
CA LEU A 168 9.78 -0.14 -14.62
C LEU A 168 11.02 -0.34 -13.76
N SER A 169 11.06 -1.39 -12.93
CA SER A 169 12.26 -1.76 -12.17
C SER A 169 13.41 -2.30 -13.04
N GLY A 170 13.18 -2.50 -14.34
CA GLY A 170 14.19 -3.02 -15.27
C GLY A 170 14.55 -4.48 -15.03
N PHE A 171 13.65 -5.24 -14.38
CA PHE A 171 13.82 -6.66 -14.06
C PHE A 171 15.10 -7.00 -13.28
N GLN A 172 15.57 -6.07 -12.45
CA GLN A 172 16.73 -6.34 -11.59
C GLN A 172 16.40 -7.47 -10.61
N PRO A 173 17.17 -8.58 -10.60
CA PRO A 173 16.82 -9.77 -9.81
C PRO A 173 16.60 -9.50 -8.33
N GLY A 174 17.44 -8.65 -7.71
CA GLY A 174 17.30 -8.26 -6.31
C GLY A 174 16.01 -7.49 -6.01
N LEU A 175 15.64 -6.54 -6.87
CA LEU A 175 14.39 -5.79 -6.72
C LEU A 175 13.18 -6.71 -6.90
N LEU A 176 13.20 -7.61 -7.89
CA LEU A 176 12.12 -8.56 -8.12
C LEU A 176 11.92 -9.49 -6.93
N ALA A 177 13.00 -10.03 -6.37
CA ALA A 177 12.92 -10.88 -5.19
C ALA A 177 12.38 -10.10 -3.98
N GLY A 178 12.81 -8.87 -3.77
CA GLY A 178 12.28 -8.00 -2.72
C GLY A 178 10.79 -7.71 -2.88
N MET A 179 10.36 -7.36 -4.10
CA MET A 179 8.97 -7.12 -4.45
C MET A 179 8.09 -8.35 -4.20
N LEU A 180 8.53 -9.53 -4.66
CA LEU A 180 7.83 -10.80 -4.46
C LEU A 180 7.76 -11.18 -2.98
N ALA A 181 8.89 -11.10 -2.26
CA ALA A 181 8.95 -11.41 -0.85
C ALA A 181 8.03 -10.51 -0.03
N ALA A 182 8.02 -9.20 -0.32
CA ALA A 182 7.14 -8.25 0.34
C ALA A 182 5.66 -8.54 0.06
N PHE A 183 5.32 -8.84 -1.21
CA PHE A 183 3.96 -9.20 -1.61
C PHE A 183 3.47 -10.46 -0.88
N PHE A 184 4.28 -11.52 -0.83
CA PHE A 184 3.93 -12.73 -0.08
C PHE A 184 3.86 -12.49 1.41
N ALA A 185 4.75 -11.68 1.98
CA ALA A 185 4.66 -11.28 3.38
C ALA A 185 3.33 -10.58 3.67
N GLY A 186 2.90 -9.69 2.77
CA GLY A 186 1.62 -8.99 2.88
C GLY A 186 0.41 -9.94 2.83
N LEU A 187 0.41 -10.90 1.89
CA LEU A 187 -0.60 -11.96 1.80
C LEU A 187 -0.70 -12.75 3.12
N VAL A 188 0.44 -13.18 3.66
CA VAL A 188 0.50 -13.97 4.90
C VAL A 188 0.03 -13.14 6.09
N MET A 189 0.47 -11.89 6.20
CA MET A 189 0.05 -11.00 7.29
C MET A 189 -1.44 -10.71 7.25
N ALA A 190 -2.02 -10.48 6.06
CA ALA A 190 -3.47 -10.31 5.92
C ALA A 190 -4.23 -11.58 6.33
N ARG A 191 -3.71 -12.76 5.95
CA ARG A 191 -4.30 -14.04 6.36
C ARG A 191 -4.29 -14.22 7.87
N ILE A 192 -3.18 -13.90 8.53
CA ILE A 192 -3.04 -14.00 10.00
C ILE A 192 -3.96 -13.01 10.70
N ALA A 193 -4.07 -11.79 10.18
CA ALA A 193 -4.95 -10.75 10.69
C ALA A 193 -6.44 -10.98 10.36
N GLN A 194 -6.77 -12.07 9.63
CA GLN A 194 -8.12 -12.45 9.22
C GLN A 194 -8.84 -11.39 8.38
N ILE A 195 -8.10 -10.71 7.51
CA ILE A 195 -8.61 -9.66 6.61
C ILE A 195 -8.97 -10.27 5.25
#